data_AF-A0A8K0MSH8-F1
#
_entry.id   AF-A0A8K0MSH8-F1
#
_cell.length_a   1.000
_cell.length_b   1.000
_cell.length_c   1.000
_cell.angle_alpha   90.00
_cell.angle_beta   90.00
_cell.angle_gamma   90.00
#
_symmetry.space_group_name_H-M   'P 1'
#
loop_
_entity.id
_entity.type
_entity.pdbx_description
1 polymer ?
#
loop_
_entity_poly.entity_id
_entity_poly.type
_entity_poly.pdbx_seq_one_letter_code
_entity_poly.pdbx_strand_id
1 'polypeptide(L)'
;MQICIGHHCLIFQVLHANTVPESLVHFLANPVLTFVGVRVKDDADKLLDDYKLGVGCTLDLVQTAAEKFQVADFGRRGLKRLAMELIGKVMEKPKHVTLSDWDMFTMDHSQGRFNIKRR
;
A
#
# COMPACT_ATOMS: atom_id res chain seq x y z
N MET A 1 -4.85 5.87 2.83
CA MET A 1 -4.17 4.64 3.30
C MET A 1 -5.02 3.42 2.95
N GLN A 2 -4.40 2.27 2.67
CA GLN A 2 -5.10 1.03 2.34
C GLN A 2 -4.47 -0.15 3.08
N ILE A 3 -5.30 -1.04 3.62
CA ILE A 3 -4.88 -2.25 4.32
C ILE A 3 -5.78 -3.38 3.83
N CYS A 4 -5.21 -4.49 3.39
CA CYS A 4 -5.98 -5.64 2.92
C CYS A 4 -5.58 -6.91 3.67
N ILE A 5 -6.58 -7.71 4.06
CA ILE A 5 -6.43 -9.03 4.67
C ILE A 5 -7.35 -9.99 3.93
N GLY A 6 -6.77 -10.94 3.19
CA GLY A 6 -7.52 -11.85 2.34
C GLY A 6 -8.36 -11.08 1.31
N HIS A 7 -9.69 -11.16 1.44
CA HIS A 7 -10.65 -10.57 0.51
C HIS A 7 -11.26 -9.26 1.05
N HIS A 8 -10.82 -8.79 2.21
CA HIS A 8 -11.31 -7.58 2.85
C HIS A 8 -10.23 -6.49 2.78
N CYS A 9 -10.62 -5.31 2.33
CA CYS A 9 -9.75 -4.14 2.28
C CYS A 9 -10.40 -2.98 3.02
N LEU A 10 -9.63 -2.35 3.91
CA LEU A 10 -9.93 -1.09 4.54
C LEU A 10 -9.28 0.03 3.72
N ILE A 11 -10.08 1.03 3.34
CA ILE A 11 -9.58 2.30 2.81
C ILE A 11 -9.81 3.36 3.88
N PHE A 12 -8.74 4.00 4.32
CA PHE A 12 -8.78 5.05 5.35
C PHE A 12 -8.16 6.34 4.82
N GLN A 13 -8.98 7.39 4.68
CA GLN A 13 -8.57 8.70 4.18
C GLN A 13 -7.98 9.56 5.30
N VAL A 14 -6.69 9.37 5.60
CA VAL A 14 -5.99 10.07 6.69
C VAL A 14 -6.09 11.60 6.55
N LEU A 15 -6.01 12.12 5.33
CA LEU A 15 -6.10 13.56 5.03
C LEU A 15 -7.42 14.23 5.46
N HIS A 16 -8.50 13.46 5.55
CA HIS A 16 -9.83 13.97 5.89
C HIS A 16 -10.31 13.51 7.27
N ALA A 17 -9.47 12.76 7.99
CA ALA A 17 -9.81 12.29 9.32
C ALA A 17 -9.56 13.40 10.34
N ASN A 18 -10.62 13.81 11.06
CA ASN A 18 -10.47 14.72 12.20
C ASN A 18 -9.60 14.09 13.31
N THR A 19 -9.69 12.77 13.46
CA THR A 19 -8.90 11.98 14.40
C THR A 19 -8.71 10.57 13.84
N VAL A 20 -7.53 9.99 14.10
CA VAL A 20 -7.26 8.59 13.78
C VAL A 20 -7.72 7.71 14.95
N PRO A 21 -8.55 6.68 14.72
CA PRO A 21 -8.98 5.79 15.80
C PRO A 21 -7.79 5.11 16.49
N GLU A 22 -7.80 5.06 17.82
CA GLU A 22 -6.74 4.43 18.62
C GLU A 22 -6.54 2.94 18.25
N SER A 23 -7.63 2.25 17.90
CA SER A 23 -7.57 0.88 17.40
C SER A 23 -6.73 0.73 16.14
N LEU A 24 -6.78 1.72 15.23
CA LEU A 24 -5.98 1.73 14.01
C LEU A 24 -4.51 2.04 14.32
N VAL A 25 -4.25 2.94 15.27
CA VAL A 25 -2.89 3.23 15.74
C VAL A 25 -2.25 1.98 16.34
N HIS A 26 -2.93 1.31 17.28
CA HIS A 26 -2.45 0.07 17.89
C HIS A 26 -2.30 -1.05 16.87
N PHE A 27 -3.22 -1.15 15.90
CA PHE A 27 -3.13 -2.14 14.83
C PHE A 27 -1.87 -1.93 13.98
N LEU A 28 -1.58 -0.70 13.56
CA LEU A 28 -0.39 -0.38 12.76
C LEU A 28 0.91 -0.60 13.54
N ALA A 29 0.92 -0.27 14.83
CA ALA A 29 2.11 -0.40 15.68
C ALA A 29 2.34 -1.84 16.21
N ASN A 30 1.42 -2.78 15.96
CA ASN A 30 1.51 -4.12 16.52
C ASN A 30 2.72 -4.89 15.96
N PRO A 31 3.70 -5.30 16.80
CA PRO A 31 4.91 -6.00 16.33
C PRO A 31 4.65 -7.44 15.88
N VAL A 32 3.48 -8.00 16.18
CA VAL A 32 3.07 -9.34 15.72
C VAL A 32 2.58 -9.31 14.26
N LEU A 33 2.21 -8.13 13.74
CA LEU A 33 1.70 -7.96 12.39
C LEU A 33 2.79 -7.48 11.44
N THR A 34 2.92 -8.18 10.31
CA THR A 34 3.83 -7.75 9.23
C THR A 34 3.03 -7.08 8.12
N PHE A 35 3.35 -5.83 7.86
CA PHE A 35 2.78 -5.04 6.78
C PHE A 35 3.58 -5.24 5.49
N VAL A 36 2.95 -5.88 4.51
CA VAL A 36 3.59 -6.30 3.27
C VAL A 36 3.19 -5.37 2.13
N GLY A 37 4.17 -4.89 1.36
CA GLY A 37 3.91 -4.04 0.21
C GLY A 37 5.15 -3.82 -0.65
N VAL A 38 5.03 -2.98 -1.68
CA VAL A 38 6.16 -2.63 -2.54
C VAL A 38 6.64 -1.23 -2.18
N ARG A 39 7.89 -1.12 -1.74
CA ARG A 39 8.46 0.08 -1.09
C ARG A 39 7.65 0.50 0.13
N VAL A 40 7.17 -0.50 0.87
CA VAL A 40 6.29 -0.29 2.03
C VAL A 40 6.99 0.48 3.15
N LYS A 41 8.32 0.38 3.24
CA LYS A 41 9.09 1.14 4.24
C LYS A 41 8.99 2.65 3.99
N ASP A 42 9.12 3.09 2.74
CA ASP A 42 8.93 4.50 2.36
C ASP A 42 7.51 5.00 2.70
N ASP A 43 6.49 4.16 2.51
CA ASP A 43 5.11 4.49 2.88
C ASP A 43 4.92 4.57 4.40
N ALA A 44 5.56 3.68 5.16
CA ALA A 44 5.53 3.70 6.62
C ALA A 44 6.25 4.92 7.20
N ASP A 45 7.40 5.31 6.62
CA ASP A 45 8.16 6.47 7.06
C ASP A 45 7.36 7.76 6.77
N LYS A 46 6.71 7.87 5.60
CA LYS A 46 5.76 8.97 5.32
C LYS A 46 4.59 9.02 6.30
N LEU A 47 4.03 7.87 6.69
CA LEU A 47 2.95 7.81 7.67
C LEU A 47 3.40 8.33 9.04
N LEU A 48 4.62 8.02 9.44
CA LEU A 48 5.21 8.52 10.68
C LEU A 48 5.49 10.02 10.60
N ASP A 49 6.11 10.48 9.51
CA ASP A 49 6.53 11.87 9.36
C ASP A 49 5.33 12.82 9.26
N ASP A 50 4.39 12.51 8.36
CA ASP A 50 3.28 13.39 8.02
C ASP A 50 2.11 13.27 9.01
N TYR A 51 1.89 12.08 9.58
CA TYR A 51 0.68 11.77 10.36
C TYR A 51 0.94 11.21 11.75
N LYS A 52 2.21 11.05 12.15
CA LYS A 52 2.61 10.44 13.44
C LYS A 52 2.05 9.03 13.66
N LEU A 53 1.83 8.30 12.56
CA LEU A 53 1.36 6.92 12.56
C LEU A 53 2.54 5.97 12.35
N GLY A 54 2.99 5.33 13.44
CA GLY A 54 4.02 4.31 13.39
C GLY A 54 3.51 2.99 12.82
N VAL A 55 4.28 2.37 11.93
CA VAL A 55 4.04 1.00 11.43
C VAL A 55 5.13 0.09 11.99
N GLY A 56 4.73 -0.92 12.76
CA GLY A 56 5.65 -1.74 13.57
C GLY A 56 6.63 -2.57 12.74
N CYS A 57 6.11 -3.50 11.93
CA CYS A 57 6.93 -4.38 11.10
C CYS A 57 6.53 -4.29 9.64
N THR A 58 7.50 -4.04 8.75
CA THR A 58 7.27 -3.95 7.30
C THR A 58 8.10 -4.97 6.54
N LEU A 59 7.55 -5.55 5.47
CA LEU A 59 8.26 -6.46 4.57
C LEU A 59 8.08 -6.02 3.13
N ASP A 60 9.20 -5.77 2.45
CA ASP A 60 9.22 -5.34 1.06
C ASP A 60 9.14 -6.51 0.09
N LEU A 61 8.03 -6.59 -0.65
CA LEU A 61 7.76 -7.65 -1.63
C LEU A 61 8.81 -7.73 -2.74
N VAL A 62 9.33 -6.59 -3.19
CA VAL A 62 10.30 -6.52 -4.28
C VAL A 62 11.63 -7.13 -3.82
N GLN A 63 12.10 -6.74 -2.63
CA GLN A 63 13.32 -7.29 -2.05
C GLN A 63 13.17 -8.80 -1.79
N THR A 64 12.07 -9.22 -1.14
CA THR A 64 11.81 -10.64 -0.88
C THR A 64 11.72 -11.46 -2.17
N ALA A 65 11.12 -10.92 -3.24
CA ALA A 65 11.07 -11.59 -4.52
C ALA A 65 12.47 -11.69 -5.16
N ALA A 66 13.27 -10.62 -5.13
CA ALA A 66 14.62 -10.62 -5.69
C ALA A 66 15.50 -11.69 -5.02
N GLU A 67 15.44 -11.80 -3.71
CA GLU A 67 16.16 -12.80 -2.91
C GLU A 67 15.66 -14.23 -3.21
N LYS A 68 14.34 -14.44 -3.21
CA LYS A 68 13.75 -15.77 -3.40
C LYS A 68 13.97 -16.33 -4.81
N PHE A 69 13.88 -15.48 -5.84
CA PHE A 69 13.99 -15.90 -7.24
C PHE A 69 15.37 -15.68 -7.83
N GLN A 70 16.32 -15.10 -7.07
CA GLN A 70 17.67 -14.77 -7.53
C GLN A 70 17.69 -13.89 -8.79
N VAL A 71 16.71 -12.97 -8.89
CA VAL A 71 16.59 -12.00 -9.99
C VAL A 71 16.79 -10.60 -9.45
N ALA A 72 18.02 -10.08 -9.54
CA ALA A 72 18.39 -8.75 -9.04
C ALA A 72 17.49 -7.63 -9.62
N ASP A 73 17.00 -7.81 -10.84
CA ASP A 73 16.22 -6.82 -11.56
C ASP A 73 14.77 -6.67 -11.06
N PHE A 74 14.32 -7.53 -10.13
CA PHE A 74 13.04 -7.34 -9.45
C PHE A 74 13.01 -6.08 -8.57
N GLY A 75 14.18 -5.66 -8.06
CA GLY A 75 14.42 -4.44 -7.27
C GLY A 75 13.78 -3.17 -7.84
N ARG A 76 13.60 -3.12 -9.16
CA ARG A 76 13.11 -1.93 -9.89
C ARG A 76 11.66 -2.07 -10.38
N ARG A 77 11.03 -3.23 -10.17
CA ARG A 77 9.71 -3.53 -10.74
C ARG A 77 8.59 -3.00 -9.85
N GLY A 78 7.57 -2.42 -10.47
CA GLY A 78 6.34 -2.05 -9.77
C GLY A 78 5.44 -3.26 -9.52
N LEU A 79 4.52 -3.14 -8.56
CA LEU A 79 3.60 -4.20 -8.16
C LEU A 79 2.83 -4.84 -9.35
N LYS A 80 2.42 -4.04 -10.34
CA LYS A 80 1.75 -4.54 -11.55
C LYS A 80 2.61 -5.55 -12.32
N ARG A 81 3.91 -5.27 -12.46
CA ARG A 81 4.84 -6.11 -13.20
C ARG A 81 5.16 -7.38 -12.42
N LEU A 82 5.35 -7.26 -11.10
CA LEU A 82 5.52 -8.42 -10.23
C LEU A 82 4.31 -9.36 -10.24
N ALA A 83 3.09 -8.82 -10.18
CA ALA A 83 1.87 -9.64 -10.23
C ALA A 83 1.78 -10.47 -11.53
N MET A 84 2.16 -9.88 -12.65
CA MET A 84 2.21 -10.61 -13.92
C MET A 84 3.30 -11.69 -13.91
N GLU A 85 4.52 -11.34 -13.51
CA GLU A 85 5.68 -12.22 -13.66
C GLU A 85 5.71 -13.36 -12.63
N LEU A 86 5.22 -13.13 -11.41
CA LEU A 86 5.27 -14.11 -10.33
C LEU A 86 4.03 -15.01 -10.26
N ILE A 87 2.85 -14.47 -10.58
CA ILE A 87 1.58 -15.18 -10.42
C ILE A 87 0.67 -15.12 -11.65
N GLY A 88 1.14 -14.58 -12.78
CA GLY A 88 0.37 -14.54 -14.04
C GLY A 88 -0.89 -13.68 -13.98
N LYS A 89 -0.99 -12.75 -13.01
CA LYS A 89 -2.19 -11.92 -12.83
C LYS A 89 -2.02 -10.54 -13.43
N VAL A 90 -2.97 -10.17 -14.27
CA VAL A 90 -3.07 -8.81 -14.83
C VAL A 90 -3.66 -7.89 -13.78
N MET A 91 -2.89 -6.89 -13.35
CA MET A 91 -3.37 -5.80 -12.50
C MET A 91 -3.73 -4.59 -13.37
N GLU A 92 -5.01 -4.29 -13.45
CA GLU A 92 -5.50 -3.08 -14.09
C GLU A 92 -5.11 -1.85 -13.29
N LYS A 93 -4.60 -0.84 -13.99
CA LYS A 93 -4.24 0.47 -13.44
C LYS A 93 -4.73 1.55 -14.41
N PRO A 94 -6.05 1.79 -14.47
CA PRO A 94 -6.60 2.76 -15.40
C PRO A 94 -6.00 4.14 -15.14
N LYS A 95 -5.44 4.76 -16.19
CA LYS A 95 -4.71 6.03 -16.06
C LYS A 95 -5.56 7.13 -15.45
N HIS A 96 -6.83 7.23 -15.86
CA HIS A 96 -7.76 8.24 -15.36
C HIS A 96 -7.97 8.13 -13.84
N VAL A 97 -7.88 6.92 -13.26
CA VAL A 97 -7.95 6.71 -11.80
C VAL A 97 -6.58 6.94 -11.16
N THR A 98 -5.50 6.38 -11.70
CA THR A 98 -4.16 6.56 -11.08
C THR A 98 -3.65 8.01 -11.11
N LEU A 99 -4.21 8.84 -11.99
CA LEU A 99 -3.86 10.26 -12.14
C LEU A 99 -4.98 11.21 -11.66
N SER A 100 -6.09 10.68 -11.14
CA SER A 100 -7.16 11.51 -10.56
C SER A 100 -6.69 12.20 -9.29
N ASP A 101 -7.47 13.16 -8.83
CA ASP A 101 -7.29 13.76 -7.51
C ASP A 101 -7.66 12.75 -6.43
N TRP A 102 -6.66 12.31 -5.65
CA TRP A 102 -6.85 11.37 -4.53
C TRP A 102 -7.03 12.09 -3.19
N ASP A 103 -6.87 13.41 -3.18
CA ASP A 103 -7.03 14.27 -2.01
C ASP A 103 -8.47 14.83 -1.94
N MET A 104 -9.36 14.35 -2.82
CA MET A 104 -10.77 14.70 -2.80
C MET A 104 -11.53 13.95 -1.70
N PHE A 105 -12.42 14.67 -1.01
CA PHE A 105 -13.19 14.17 0.12
C PHE A 105 -14.07 12.94 -0.23
N THR A 106 -14.72 12.96 -1.40
CA THR A 106 -15.55 11.84 -1.88
C THR A 106 -14.79 11.03 -2.91
N MET A 107 -14.49 9.77 -2.59
CA MET A 107 -13.96 8.85 -3.60
C MET A 107 -15.09 8.32 -4.47
N ASP A 108 -14.88 8.28 -5.78
CA ASP A 108 -15.80 7.56 -6.66
C ASP A 108 -15.60 6.03 -6.57
N HIS A 109 -16.55 5.27 -7.11
CA HIS A 109 -16.52 3.81 -7.09
C HIS A 109 -15.28 3.23 -7.81
N SER A 110 -14.79 3.90 -8.85
CA SER A 110 -13.59 3.48 -9.60
C SER A 110 -12.32 3.72 -8.80
N GLN A 111 -12.24 4.84 -8.07
CA GLN A 111 -11.16 5.14 -7.14
C GLN A 111 -11.14 4.11 -6.00
N GLY A 112 -12.28 3.80 -5.39
CA GLY A 112 -12.37 2.73 -4.38
C GLY A 112 -11.86 1.37 -4.90
N ARG A 113 -12.21 1.02 -6.15
CA ARG A 113 -11.82 -0.25 -6.79
C ARG A 113 -10.34 -0.30 -7.20
N PHE A 114 -9.76 0.81 -7.64
CA PHE A 114 -8.40 0.88 -8.20
C PHE A 114 -7.45 1.76 -7.37
N ASN A 115 -7.72 1.91 -6.06
CA ASN A 115 -6.94 2.75 -5.18
C ASN A 115 -5.47 2.31 -5.17
N ILE A 116 -4.63 3.16 -5.77
CA ILE A 116 -3.21 2.95 -6.01
C ILE A 116 -2.60 4.35 -5.81
N LYS A 117 -1.87 4.54 -4.71
CA LYS A 117 -1.13 5.78 -4.47
C LYS A 117 -0.20 6.08 -5.65
N ARG A 118 -0.21 7.34 -6.11
CA ARG A 118 0.88 7.93 -6.90
C ARG A 118 2.15 7.85 -6.03
N ARG A 119 3.24 7.33 -6.60
CA ARG A 119 4.56 7.37 -5.97
C ARG A 119 5.13 8.77 -6.01
#